data_AF-A0AAD7GC99-F1
#
_entry.id   AF-A0AAD7GC99-F1
#
_cell.length_a   1.000
_cell.length_b   1.000
_cell.length_c   1.000
_cell.angle_alpha   90.00
_cell.angle_beta   90.00
_cell.angle_gamma   90.00
#
_symmetry.space_group_name_H-M   'P 1'
#
loop_
_entity.id
_entity.type
_entity.pdbx_description
1 polymer ?
#
loop_
_entity_poly.entity_id
_entity_poly.type
_entity_poly.pdbx_seq_one_letter_code
_entity_poly.pdbx_strand_id
1 'polypeptide(L)'
;MADNLPDEIVSEILSPALKVPEAMFSDMSPKSPFAAYSRVSSSAALLVCKTWLHVATPLLYSVVVMRSKAQARALYASLTGTPELSRFIKKLRAEGGFGPLMHQILKCTPNVSDLFLSLQLHCSESSDGLALGIFLINPTRLIIFDDSDNLLKNKAVLQLIYVLEKAVTKWTILVCISPWVWLAH
;
A
#
# COMPACT_ATOMS: atom_id res chain seq x y z
N MET A 1 32.80 -8.32 -9.71
CA MET A 1 32.34 -9.71 -10.01
C MET A 1 30.87 -9.78 -10.36
N ALA A 2 30.00 -8.88 -9.85
CA ALA A 2 28.60 -8.76 -10.30
C ALA A 2 28.43 -7.90 -11.57
N ASP A 3 29.51 -7.34 -12.12
CA ASP A 3 29.47 -6.26 -13.12
C ASP A 3 29.14 -6.70 -14.55
N ASN A 4 28.93 -8.00 -14.79
CA ASN A 4 28.67 -8.58 -16.11
C ASN A 4 27.27 -9.22 -16.26
N LEU A 5 26.41 -9.15 -15.24
CA LEU A 5 25.05 -9.68 -15.35
C LEU A 5 24.14 -8.61 -15.98
N PRO A 6 23.38 -8.95 -17.04
CA PRO A 6 22.34 -8.06 -17.56
C PRO A 6 21.30 -7.74 -16.50
N ASP A 7 20.72 -6.53 -16.57
CA ASP A 7 19.73 -6.04 -15.60
C ASP A 7 18.51 -6.97 -15.51
N GLU A 8 18.13 -7.66 -16.59
CA GLU A 8 17.03 -8.63 -16.62
C GLU A 8 17.33 -9.84 -15.74
N ILE A 9 18.57 -10.33 -15.77
CA ILE A 9 18.97 -11.48 -14.95
C ILE A 9 19.04 -11.07 -13.47
N VAL A 10 19.57 -9.88 -13.18
CA VAL A 10 19.54 -9.33 -11.82
C VAL A 10 18.09 -9.18 -11.34
N SER A 11 17.19 -8.70 -12.19
CA SER A 11 15.77 -8.57 -11.89
C SER A 11 15.11 -9.91 -11.58
N GLU A 12 15.39 -10.96 -12.36
CA GLU A 12 14.88 -12.31 -12.11
C GLU A 12 15.42 -12.91 -10.82
N ILE A 13 16.71 -12.70 -10.51
CA ILE A 13 17.32 -13.14 -9.25
C ILE A 13 16.69 -12.46 -8.04
N LEU A 14 16.42 -11.15 -8.13
CA LEU A 14 15.89 -10.35 -7.03
C LEU A 14 14.38 -10.47 -6.86
N SER A 15 13.66 -10.78 -7.94
CA SER A 15 12.20 -10.82 -7.97
C SER A 15 11.57 -11.67 -6.85
N PRO A 16 12.02 -12.90 -6.55
CA PRO A 16 11.43 -13.71 -5.48
C PRO A 16 11.53 -13.10 -4.08
N ALA A 17 12.56 -12.27 -3.83
CA ALA A 17 12.80 -11.65 -2.54
C ALA A 17 12.13 -10.28 -2.39
N LEU A 18 11.86 -9.59 -3.51
CA LEU A 18 11.39 -8.20 -3.51
C LEU A 18 9.94 -8.04 -3.96
N LYS A 19 9.44 -8.92 -4.84
CA LYS A 19 8.05 -8.82 -5.32
C LYS A 19 7.09 -9.41 -4.30
N VAL A 20 5.98 -8.72 -4.11
CA VAL A 20 4.84 -9.23 -3.34
C VAL A 20 3.90 -9.99 -4.29
N PRO A 21 3.64 -11.29 -4.07
CA PRO A 21 2.67 -12.04 -4.87
C PRO A 21 1.26 -11.46 -4.80
N GLU A 22 0.52 -11.50 -5.90
CA GLU A 22 -0.86 -10.97 -5.97
C GLU A 22 -1.79 -11.61 -4.94
N ALA A 23 -1.67 -12.93 -4.73
CA ALA A 23 -2.45 -13.65 -3.74
C ALA A 23 -2.17 -13.15 -2.31
N MET A 24 -0.94 -12.72 -1.99
CA MET A 24 -0.63 -12.13 -0.69
C MET A 24 -1.12 -10.68 -0.59
N PHE A 25 -0.97 -9.90 -1.67
CA PHE A 25 -1.43 -8.51 -1.69
C PHE A 25 -2.94 -8.38 -1.52
N SER A 26 -3.71 -9.28 -2.15
CA SER A 26 -5.17 -9.28 -2.12
C SER A 26 -5.78 -10.16 -1.02
N ASP A 27 -4.94 -10.77 -0.17
CA ASP A 27 -5.40 -11.60 0.93
C ASP A 27 -6.26 -10.80 1.93
N MET A 28 -7.49 -11.27 2.14
CA MET A 28 -8.48 -10.70 3.05
C MET A 28 -8.70 -11.60 4.27
N SER A 29 -7.72 -12.46 4.62
CA SER A 29 -7.84 -13.29 5.81
C SER A 29 -7.66 -12.44 7.08
N PRO A 30 -8.29 -12.81 8.22
CA PRO A 30 -8.16 -12.06 9.47
C PRO A 30 -6.71 -11.87 9.94
N LYS A 31 -5.83 -12.80 9.59
CA LYS A 31 -4.40 -12.72 9.88
C LYS A 31 -3.64 -12.37 8.61
N SER A 32 -3.23 -11.11 8.50
CA SER A 32 -2.43 -10.63 7.37
C SER A 32 -1.26 -11.58 7.03
N PRO A 33 -1.03 -11.91 5.74
CA PRO A 33 0.11 -12.74 5.35
C PRO A 33 1.45 -12.04 5.58
N PHE A 34 1.42 -10.72 5.84
CA PHE A 34 2.56 -9.90 6.20
C PHE A 34 2.76 -9.78 7.71
N ALA A 35 1.96 -10.51 8.52
CA ALA A 35 2.08 -10.60 9.98
C ALA A 35 3.41 -11.19 10.45
N ALA A 36 3.96 -12.13 9.67
CA ALA A 36 5.25 -12.74 9.96
C ALA A 36 6.38 -11.79 9.55
N TYR A 37 7.24 -11.43 10.50
CA TYR A 37 8.44 -10.67 10.21
C TYR A 37 9.47 -11.57 9.52
N SER A 38 9.90 -11.20 8.32
CA SER A 38 11.14 -11.73 7.76
C SER A 38 12.31 -11.30 8.66
N ARG A 39 13.24 -12.23 8.91
CA ARG A 39 14.47 -11.93 9.68
C ARG A 39 15.38 -10.93 8.95
N VAL A 40 15.22 -10.78 7.64
CA VAL A 40 16.02 -9.89 6.79
C VAL A 40 15.13 -8.89 6.08
N SER A 41 15.49 -7.62 6.17
CA SER A 41 14.83 -6.55 5.43
C SER A 41 15.10 -6.71 3.93
N SER A 42 14.05 -6.66 3.11
CA SER A 42 14.17 -6.66 1.65
C SER A 42 15.00 -5.47 1.14
N SER A 43 15.06 -4.37 1.90
CA SER A 43 15.91 -3.22 1.58
C SER A 43 17.42 -3.53 1.60
N ALA A 44 17.85 -4.63 2.22
CA ALA A 44 19.26 -5.02 2.23
C ALA A 44 19.80 -5.31 0.82
N ALA A 45 18.93 -5.75 -0.11
CA ALA A 45 19.31 -5.97 -1.51
C ALA A 45 19.77 -4.68 -2.21
N LEU A 46 19.26 -3.52 -1.79
CA LEU A 46 19.61 -2.23 -2.38
C LEU A 46 21.02 -1.76 -1.99
N LEU A 47 21.64 -2.39 -1.00
CA LEU A 47 22.94 -1.99 -0.44
C LEU A 47 24.12 -2.80 -0.99
N VAL A 48 23.87 -3.76 -1.89
CA VAL A 48 24.92 -4.66 -2.42
C VAL A 48 25.83 -3.94 -3.40
N CYS A 49 25.27 -3.35 -4.46
CA CYS A 49 26.00 -2.56 -5.45
C CYS A 49 25.06 -1.60 -6.20
N LYS A 50 25.61 -0.72 -7.04
CA LYS A 50 24.82 0.27 -7.81
C LYS A 50 23.83 -0.38 -8.79
N THR A 51 24.22 -1.46 -9.46
CA THR A 51 23.33 -2.21 -10.37
C THR A 51 22.16 -2.81 -9.60
N TRP A 52 22.43 -3.41 -8.44
CA TRP A 52 21.37 -3.94 -7.59
C TRP A 52 20.46 -2.85 -7.06
N LEU A 53 21.00 -1.71 -6.62
CA LEU A 53 20.18 -0.55 -6.25
C LEU A 53 19.26 -0.13 -7.40
N HIS A 54 19.80 0.02 -8.61
CA HIS A 54 19.04 0.43 -9.79
C HIS A 54 17.91 -0.53 -10.13
N VAL A 55 18.21 -1.84 -10.21
CA VAL A 55 17.24 -2.89 -10.59
C VAL A 55 16.25 -3.21 -9.46
N ALA A 56 16.71 -3.22 -8.20
CA ALA A 56 15.88 -3.56 -7.04
C ALA A 56 14.88 -2.46 -6.67
N THR A 57 15.23 -1.19 -6.88
CA THR A 57 14.39 -0.05 -6.49
C THR A 57 12.97 -0.14 -7.07
N PRO A 58 12.75 -0.29 -8.39
CA PRO A 58 11.40 -0.43 -8.93
C PRO A 58 10.68 -1.68 -8.41
N LEU A 59 11.40 -2.79 -8.20
CA LEU A 59 10.82 -4.03 -7.67
C LEU A 59 10.32 -3.84 -6.24
N LEU A 60 11.14 -3.28 -5.36
CA LEU A 60 10.83 -3.05 -3.95
C LEU A 60 9.66 -2.07 -3.76
N TYR A 61 9.63 -0.99 -4.54
CA TYR A 61 8.60 0.04 -4.40
C TYR A 61 7.31 -0.29 -5.18
N SER A 62 7.30 -1.30 -6.05
CA SER A 62 6.12 -1.66 -6.85
C SER A 62 4.87 -1.92 -6.01
N VAL A 63 5.05 -2.59 -4.86
CA VAL A 63 4.00 -2.91 -3.89
C VAL A 63 4.43 -2.47 -2.51
N VAL A 64 3.73 -1.49 -1.95
CA VAL A 64 4.00 -0.96 -0.63
C VAL A 64 2.96 -1.46 0.35
N VAL A 65 3.42 -2.14 1.41
CA VAL A 65 2.57 -2.65 2.50
C VAL A 65 2.93 -1.93 3.80
N MET A 66 1.97 -1.21 4.38
CA MET A 66 2.13 -0.50 5.65
C MET A 66 1.28 -1.17 6.71
N ARG A 67 1.92 -1.56 7.82
CA ARG A 67 1.28 -2.22 8.98
C ARG A 67 1.60 -1.52 10.30
N SER A 68 2.33 -0.40 10.23
CA SER A 68 2.74 0.36 11.40
C SER A 68 3.00 1.83 11.05
N LYS A 69 2.83 2.70 12.05
CA LYS A 69 3.16 4.13 11.94
C LYS A 69 4.63 4.36 11.61
N ALA A 70 5.53 3.48 12.07
CA ALA A 70 6.96 3.55 11.75
C ALA A 70 7.21 3.32 10.25
N GLN A 71 6.56 2.33 9.63
CA GLN A 71 6.65 2.09 8.19
C GLN A 71 6.07 3.24 7.39
N ALA A 72 4.91 3.79 7.79
CA ALA A 72 4.33 4.95 7.13
C ALA A 72 5.27 6.17 7.18
N ARG A 73 5.93 6.42 8.32
CA ARG A 73 6.93 7.51 8.45
C ARG A 73 8.15 7.28 7.59
N ALA A 74 8.67 6.06 7.58
CA ALA A 74 9.81 5.71 6.74
C ALA A 74 9.48 5.90 5.26
N LEU A 75 8.31 5.43 4.82
CA LEU A 75 7.85 5.62 3.44
C LEU A 75 7.73 7.11 3.09
N TYR A 76 7.05 7.89 3.93
CA TYR A 76 6.91 9.33 3.69
C TYR A 76 8.27 10.02 3.61
N ALA A 77 9.19 9.73 4.53
CA ALA A 77 10.55 10.26 4.51
C ALA A 77 11.27 9.91 3.20
N SER A 78 11.20 8.65 2.76
CA SER A 78 11.78 8.21 1.48
C SER A 78 11.17 8.95 0.28
N LEU A 79 9.84 9.12 0.25
CA LEU A 79 9.15 9.85 -0.82
C LEU A 79 9.48 11.34 -0.84
N THR A 80 9.68 11.96 0.32
CA THR A 80 10.09 13.37 0.40
C THR A 80 11.56 13.58 0.05
N GLY A 81 12.44 12.66 0.47
CA GLY A 81 13.87 12.73 0.18
C GLY A 81 14.21 12.35 -1.26
N THR A 82 13.40 11.50 -1.89
CA THR A 82 13.57 11.10 -3.29
C THR A 82 12.20 10.97 -3.97
N PRO A 83 11.62 12.09 -4.46
CA PRO A 83 10.29 12.10 -5.07
C PRO A 83 10.13 11.16 -6.26
N GLU A 84 11.23 10.84 -6.95
CA GLU A 84 11.22 9.91 -8.08
C GLU A 84 10.69 8.53 -7.71
N LEU A 85 10.87 8.09 -6.45
CA LEU A 85 10.43 6.78 -5.97
C LEU A 85 8.91 6.60 -6.05
N SER A 86 8.15 7.71 -5.98
CA SER A 86 6.69 7.68 -6.09
C SER A 86 6.19 7.06 -7.41
N ARG A 87 6.96 7.18 -8.50
CA ARG A 87 6.56 6.68 -9.83
C ARG A 87 6.49 5.15 -9.88
N PHE A 88 7.26 4.49 -9.02
CA PHE A 88 7.33 3.04 -8.95
C PHE A 88 6.19 2.44 -8.12
N ILE A 89 5.55 3.21 -7.24
CA ILE A 89 4.46 2.70 -6.40
C ILE A 89 3.21 2.53 -7.26
N LYS A 90 2.81 1.26 -7.46
CA LYS A 90 1.59 0.88 -8.18
C LYS A 90 0.53 0.31 -7.26
N LYS A 91 0.94 -0.48 -6.27
CA LYS A 91 0.02 -1.08 -5.31
C LYS A 91 0.31 -0.59 -3.91
N LEU A 92 -0.73 -0.18 -3.20
CA LEU A 92 -0.64 0.34 -1.84
C LEU A 92 -1.59 -0.43 -0.94
N ARG A 93 -1.05 -1.07 0.10
CA ARG A 93 -1.82 -1.77 1.13
C ARG A 93 -1.62 -1.07 2.47
N ALA A 94 -2.69 -0.50 3.00
CA ALA A 94 -2.72 0.12 4.31
C ALA A 94 -3.48 -0.77 5.30
N GLU A 95 -2.74 -1.36 6.25
CA GLU A 95 -3.30 -2.10 7.37
C GLU A 95 -3.34 -1.22 8.62
N GLY A 96 -4.20 -0.20 8.60
CA GLY A 96 -4.34 0.81 9.65
C GLY A 96 -4.60 2.21 9.09
N GLY A 97 -4.93 3.15 9.97
CA GLY A 97 -5.34 4.51 9.58
C GLY A 97 -4.17 5.48 9.39
N PHE A 98 -3.08 5.29 10.14
CA PHE A 98 -1.86 6.09 10.16
C PHE A 98 -2.04 7.62 10.33
N GLY A 99 -3.26 8.12 10.60
CA GLY A 99 -3.54 9.52 10.87
C GLY A 99 -3.19 10.46 9.71
N PRO A 100 -2.84 11.72 10.00
CA PRO A 100 -2.54 12.75 8.98
C PRO A 100 -1.44 12.37 8.00
N LEU A 101 -0.55 11.46 8.38
CA LEU A 101 0.54 10.99 7.54
C LEU A 101 0.04 10.28 6.28
N MET A 102 -1.09 9.59 6.38
CA MET A 102 -1.67 8.88 5.25
C MET A 102 -2.12 9.84 4.14
N HIS A 103 -2.61 11.04 4.50
CA HIS A 103 -2.90 12.08 3.52
C HIS A 103 -1.65 12.50 2.74
N GLN A 104 -0.53 12.68 3.44
CA GLN A 104 0.72 13.07 2.80
C GLN A 104 1.26 11.96 1.88
N ILE A 105 1.17 10.70 2.31
CA ILE A 105 1.57 9.56 1.48
C ILE A 105 0.71 9.49 0.22
N LEU A 106 -0.62 9.56 0.33
CA LEU A 106 -1.52 9.52 -0.85
C LEU A 106 -1.27 10.69 -1.81
N LYS A 107 -0.96 11.89 -1.27
CA LYS A 107 -0.54 13.04 -2.07
C LYS A 107 0.74 12.77 -2.86
N CYS A 108 1.69 12.04 -2.28
CA CYS A 108 2.94 11.66 -2.92
C CYS A 108 2.78 10.45 -3.86
N THR A 109 1.69 9.70 -3.82
CA THR A 109 1.49 8.47 -4.62
C THR A 109 0.26 8.55 -5.53
N PRO A 110 0.18 9.53 -6.46
CA PRO A 110 -1.00 9.68 -7.32
C PRO A 110 -1.19 8.53 -8.33
N ASN A 111 -0.14 7.73 -8.57
CA ASN A 111 -0.13 6.65 -9.57
C ASN A 111 -0.53 5.27 -9.03
N VAL A 112 -1.11 5.21 -7.82
CA VAL A 112 -1.59 3.96 -7.23
C VAL A 112 -2.75 3.42 -8.06
N SER A 113 -2.57 2.23 -8.64
CA SER A 113 -3.60 1.49 -9.38
C SER A 113 -4.41 0.58 -8.47
N ASP A 114 -3.76 -0.09 -7.53
CA ASP A 114 -4.41 -1.04 -6.62
C ASP A 114 -4.30 -0.52 -5.19
N LEU A 115 -5.45 -0.21 -4.60
CA LEU A 115 -5.54 0.22 -3.21
C LEU A 115 -6.17 -0.89 -2.38
N PHE A 116 -5.46 -1.36 -1.35
CA PHE A 116 -6.01 -2.21 -0.30
C PHE A 116 -6.11 -1.41 1.01
N LEU A 117 -7.29 -1.41 1.62
CA LEU A 117 -7.54 -0.81 2.93
C LEU A 117 -8.05 -1.86 3.90
N SER A 118 -7.35 -2.06 5.01
CA SER A 118 -7.93 -2.70 6.19
C SER A 118 -8.63 -1.64 7.05
N LEU A 119 -9.91 -1.84 7.30
CA LEU A 119 -10.74 -0.98 8.15
C LEU A 119 -10.68 -1.39 9.63
N GLN A 120 -9.80 -2.33 9.99
CA GLN A 120 -9.46 -2.67 11.37
C GLN A 120 -8.70 -1.53 12.08
N LEU A 121 -9.38 -0.41 12.30
CA LEU A 121 -8.83 0.77 12.96
C LEU A 121 -8.93 0.58 14.47
N HIS A 122 -7.78 0.57 15.14
CA HIS A 122 -7.74 0.64 16.60
C HIS A 122 -8.22 2.02 17.09
N CYS A 123 -8.84 2.11 18.27
CA CYS A 123 -9.44 3.34 18.80
C CYS A 123 -8.47 4.53 18.95
N SER A 124 -7.15 4.31 18.92
CA SER A 124 -6.13 5.34 18.98
C SER A 124 -5.65 5.84 17.61
N GLU A 125 -6.25 5.35 16.53
CA GLU A 125 -5.91 5.74 15.16
C GLU A 125 -6.98 6.68 14.57
N SER A 126 -6.53 7.79 14.00
CA SER A 126 -7.38 8.67 13.20
C SER A 126 -7.42 8.19 11.76
N SER A 127 -8.63 8.16 11.17
CA SER A 127 -8.87 7.90 9.74
C SER A 127 -8.90 9.19 8.91
N ASP A 128 -8.73 10.37 9.51
CA ASP A 128 -8.89 11.65 8.81
C ASP A 128 -7.92 11.81 7.64
N GLY A 129 -6.70 11.29 7.79
CA GLY A 129 -5.71 11.33 6.71
C GLY A 129 -6.09 10.46 5.52
N LEU A 130 -6.71 9.29 5.75
CA LEU A 130 -7.29 8.48 4.69
C LEU A 130 -8.46 9.22 4.04
N ALA A 131 -9.39 9.75 4.85
CA ALA A 131 -10.57 10.44 4.36
C ALA A 131 -10.23 11.64 3.45
N LEU A 132 -9.18 12.38 3.77
CA LEU A 132 -8.71 13.49 2.93
C LEU A 132 -7.91 13.01 1.72
N GLY A 133 -6.98 12.07 1.92
CA GLY A 133 -6.06 11.64 0.87
C GLY A 133 -6.70 10.78 -0.22
N ILE A 134 -7.82 10.12 0.06
CA ILE A 134 -8.44 9.19 -0.89
C ILE A 134 -8.91 9.87 -2.20
N PHE A 135 -9.23 11.17 -2.11
CA PHE A 135 -9.61 11.99 -3.26
C PHE A 135 -8.42 12.43 -4.12
N LEU A 136 -7.18 12.17 -3.69
CA LEU A 136 -5.95 12.54 -4.40
C LEU A 136 -5.45 11.45 -5.36
N ILE A 137 -6.08 10.27 -5.33
CA ILE A 137 -5.74 9.13 -6.16
C ILE A 137 -6.93 8.75 -7.05
N ASN A 138 -6.66 7.96 -8.09
CA ASN A 138 -7.68 7.43 -8.99
C ASN A 138 -7.36 5.96 -9.32
N PRO A 139 -7.52 5.04 -8.35
CA PRO A 139 -7.15 3.63 -8.52
C PRO A 139 -8.08 2.92 -9.50
N THR A 140 -7.55 1.88 -10.16
CA THR A 140 -8.32 0.96 -11.00
C THR A 140 -8.95 -0.18 -10.18
N ARG A 141 -8.39 -0.47 -9.00
CA ARG A 141 -8.88 -1.52 -8.12
C ARG A 141 -8.85 -1.08 -6.66
N LEU A 142 -9.98 -1.30 -5.98
CA LEU A 142 -10.13 -1.10 -4.54
C LEU A 142 -10.40 -2.45 -3.85
N ILE A 143 -9.66 -2.74 -2.78
CA ILE A 143 -9.90 -3.88 -1.90
C ILE A 143 -10.13 -3.33 -0.48
N ILE A 144 -11.27 -3.65 0.10
CA ILE A 144 -11.66 -3.29 1.46
C ILE A 144 -11.71 -4.57 2.26
N PHE A 145 -10.90 -4.65 3.31
CA PHE A 145 -11.01 -5.70 4.30
C PHE A 145 -11.54 -5.12 5.60
N ASP A 146 -12.51 -5.79 6.20
CA ASP A 146 -12.96 -5.51 7.55
C ASP A 146 -13.35 -6.81 8.26
N ASP A 147 -13.22 -6.82 9.59
CA ASP A 147 -13.71 -7.90 10.44
C ASP A 147 -15.14 -7.57 10.90
N SER A 148 -16.11 -8.32 10.35
CA SER A 148 -17.56 -8.07 10.37
C SER A 148 -18.15 -7.67 11.73
N ASP A 149 -17.50 -8.02 12.84
CA ASP A 149 -17.96 -7.73 14.20
C ASP A 149 -17.71 -6.28 14.67
N ASN A 150 -16.89 -5.50 13.95
CA ASN A 150 -16.45 -4.15 14.38
C ASN A 150 -17.06 -2.97 13.61
N LEU A 151 -17.55 -3.16 12.38
CA LEU A 151 -18.05 -2.05 11.52
C LEU A 151 -19.11 -1.20 12.17
N LEU A 152 -20.14 -1.83 12.71
CA LEU A 152 -21.31 -1.14 13.23
C LEU A 152 -21.03 -0.44 14.58
N LYS A 153 -19.86 -0.71 15.19
CA LYS A 153 -19.48 -0.15 16.49
C LYS A 153 -18.52 1.03 16.37
N ASN A 154 -17.73 1.10 15.30
CA ASN A 154 -16.69 2.12 15.15
C ASN A 154 -17.15 3.28 14.25
N LYS A 155 -17.48 4.42 14.86
CA LYS A 155 -17.90 5.64 14.14
C LYS A 155 -16.85 6.12 13.12
N ALA A 156 -15.56 5.96 13.41
CA ALA A 156 -14.48 6.37 12.51
C ALA A 156 -14.42 5.49 11.25
N VAL A 157 -14.80 4.21 11.37
CA VAL A 157 -14.91 3.28 10.24
C VAL A 157 -16.12 3.63 9.38
N LEU A 158 -17.29 3.88 9.99
CA LEU A 158 -18.49 4.31 9.26
C LEU A 158 -18.28 5.62 8.50
N GLN A 159 -17.61 6.59 9.11
CA GLN A 159 -17.24 7.84 8.44
C GLN A 159 -16.30 7.59 7.25
N LEU A 160 -15.34 6.69 7.40
CA LEU A 160 -14.41 6.34 6.32
C LEU A 160 -15.12 5.63 5.17
N ILE A 161 -16.09 4.75 5.45
CA ILE A 161 -16.94 4.11 4.43
C ILE A 161 -17.74 5.15 3.65
N TYR A 162 -18.39 6.08 4.33
CA TYR A 162 -19.13 7.16 3.66
C TYR A 162 -18.23 8.03 2.77
N VAL A 163 -17.00 8.27 3.21
CA VAL A 163 -16.00 8.99 2.40
C VAL A 163 -15.54 8.15 1.20
N LEU A 164 -15.36 6.84 1.38
CA LEU A 164 -15.04 5.89 0.32
C LEU A 164 -16.13 5.85 -0.75
N GLU A 165 -17.41 5.77 -0.38
CA GLU A 165 -18.55 5.83 -1.31
C GLU A 165 -18.49 7.10 -2.18
N LYS A 166 -18.23 8.24 -1.54
CA LYS A 166 -18.05 9.52 -2.26
C LYS A 166 -16.80 9.54 -3.15
N ALA A 167 -15.73 8.87 -2.75
CA ALA A 167 -14.50 8.82 -3.54
C ALA A 167 -14.66 7.91 -4.76
N VAL A 168 -15.30 6.75 -4.58
CA VAL A 168 -15.59 5.77 -5.64
C VAL A 168 -16.36 6.42 -6.79
N THR A 169 -17.35 7.27 -6.49
CA THR A 169 -18.09 8.01 -7.55
C THR A 169 -17.24 9.00 -8.35
N LYS A 170 -16.07 9.40 -7.84
CA LYS A 170 -15.13 10.30 -8.53
C LYS A 170 -14.01 9.56 -9.25
N TRP A 171 -13.79 8.28 -8.96
CA TRP A 171 -12.73 7.50 -9.58
C TRP A 171 -13.16 7.02 -10.96
N THR A 172 -12.67 7.72 -12.00
CA THR A 172 -13.10 7.51 -13.39
C THR A 172 -12.57 6.24 -14.03
N ILE A 173 -11.56 5.61 -13.45
CA ILE A 173 -10.91 4.40 -14.00
C ILE A 173 -11.06 3.17 -13.11
N LEU A 174 -11.92 3.24 -12.09
CA LEU A 174 -12.18 2.13 -11.19
C LEU A 174 -12.94 1.02 -11.92
N VAL A 175 -12.36 -0.18 -11.96
CA VAL A 175 -12.91 -1.35 -12.64
C VAL A 175 -13.34 -2.44 -11.65
N CYS A 176 -12.69 -2.52 -10.49
CA CYS A 176 -12.91 -3.61 -9.54
C CYS A 176 -12.93 -3.13 -8.10
N ILE A 177 -13.90 -3.64 -7.33
CA ILE A 177 -14.06 -3.37 -5.89
C ILE A 177 -14.25 -4.72 -5.21
N SER A 178 -13.56 -4.98 -4.11
CA SER A 178 -13.63 -6.27 -3.42
C SER A 178 -13.62 -6.08 -1.90
N PRO A 179 -14.53 -6.72 -1.14
CA PRO A 179 -15.68 -7.49 -1.61
C PRO A 179 -16.75 -6.56 -2.17
N TRP A 180 -17.53 -7.06 -3.15
CA TRP A 180 -18.60 -6.30 -3.81
C TRP A 180 -19.74 -5.85 -2.88
N VAL A 181 -19.81 -6.41 -1.67
CA VAL A 181 -20.92 -6.24 -0.70
C VAL A 181 -21.05 -4.79 -0.20
N TRP A 182 -19.99 -3.98 -0.30
CA TRP A 182 -19.93 -2.63 0.28
C TRP A 182 -20.66 -1.53 -0.51
N LEU A 183 -21.15 -1.79 -1.73
CA LEU A 183 -21.71 -0.74 -2.61
C LEU A 183 -23.15 -0.99 -3.09
N ALA A 184 -23.88 -1.87 -2.39
CA ALA A 184 -25.24 -2.27 -2.78
C ALA A 184 -26.37 -1.49 -2.06
N HIS A 185 -26.10 -0.32 -1.47
CA HIS A 185 -27.11 0.52 -0.80
C HIS A 185 -27.18 1.93 -1.37
#